data_AF-T1BV59-F1
#
_entry.id   AF-T1BV59-F1
#
_cell.length_a   1.000
_cell.length_b   1.000
_cell.length_c   1.000
_cell.angle_alpha   90.00
_cell.angle_beta   90.00
_cell.angle_gamma   90.00
#
_symmetry.space_group_name_H-M   'P 1'
#
loop_
_entity.id
_entity.type
_entity.pdbx_description
1 polymer ?
#
loop_
_entity_poly.entity_id
_entity_poly.type
_entity_poly.pdbx_seq_one_letter_code
_entity_poly.pdbx_strand_id
1 'polypeptide(L)'
;MGSGVPPLTIGLLLFMGLVFLLLFQKKYAERNIPSYPAFFTTLGILGTFLGISYGLWFFDPSNVEKSFPALLSGLKTAFWASLLGISFALIF
;
A
#
# COMPACT_ATOMS: atom_id res chain seq x y z
N MET A 1 -13.36 -20.48 -4.47
CA MET A 1 -12.07 -19.88 -4.88
C MET A 1 -11.72 -18.74 -3.93
N GLY A 2 -10.93 -19.01 -2.88
CA GLY A 2 -10.44 -17.97 -1.99
C GLY A 2 -9.28 -17.25 -2.66
N SER A 3 -9.46 -15.98 -3.00
CA SER A 3 -8.36 -15.13 -3.46
C SER A 3 -7.24 -15.20 -2.41
N GLY A 4 -6.05 -15.70 -2.76
CA GLY A 4 -4.90 -15.87 -1.86
C GLY A 4 -4.31 -14.57 -1.30
N VAL A 5 -5.10 -13.50 -1.27
CA VAL A 5 -4.82 -12.21 -0.65
C VAL A 5 -5.55 -12.16 0.69
N PRO A 6 -4.83 -11.86 1.79
CA PRO A 6 -5.44 -11.76 3.11
C PRO A 6 -6.62 -10.78 3.12
N PRO A 7 -7.73 -11.06 3.83
CA PRO A 7 -8.88 -10.14 3.92
C PRO A 7 -8.49 -8.73 4.38
N LEU A 8 -7.44 -8.63 5.20
CA LEU A 8 -6.85 -7.37 5.66
C LEU A 8 -6.22 -6.55 4.53
N THR A 9 -5.58 -7.20 3.54
CA THR A 9 -5.02 -6.48 2.37
C THR A 9 -6.11 -5.86 1.51
N ILE A 10 -7.26 -6.53 1.40
CA ILE A 10 -8.43 -6.01 0.70
C ILE A 10 -8.99 -4.80 1.45
N GLY A 11 -9.11 -4.87 2.78
CA GLY A 11 -9.53 -3.75 3.61
C GLY A 11 -8.59 -2.54 3.52
N LEU A 12 -7.27 -2.78 3.49
CA LEU A 12 -6.25 -1.73 3.40
C LEU A 12 -6.22 -1.08 2.00
N LEU A 13 -6.39 -1.87 0.94
CA LEU A 13 -6.55 -1.38 -0.42
C LEU A 13 -7.84 -0.57 -0.59
N LEU A 14 -8.95 -1.03 -0.01
CA LEU A 14 -10.22 -0.30 -0.02
C LEU A 14 -10.11 1.00 0.78
N PHE A 15 -9.42 1.00 1.92
CA PHE A 15 -9.18 2.20 2.71
C PHE A 15 -8.30 3.21 1.96
N MET A 16 -7.20 2.76 1.34
CA MET A 16 -6.38 3.59 0.46
C MET A 16 -7.17 4.14 -0.73
N GLY A 17 -8.03 3.32 -1.35
CA GLY A 17 -8.93 3.75 -2.43
C GLY A 17 -10.01 4.74 -1.98
N LEU A 18 -10.52 4.60 -0.76
CA LEU A 18 -11.52 5.50 -0.17
C LEU A 18 -10.89 6.85 0.22
N VAL A 19 -9.70 6.84 0.83
CA VAL A 19 -8.90 8.04 1.08
C VAL A 19 -8.57 8.74 -0.24
N PHE A 20 -8.21 7.97 -1.27
CA PHE A 20 -7.99 8.49 -2.63
C PHE A 20 -9.24 9.19 -3.18
N LEU A 21 -10.43 8.60 -3.06
CA LEU A 21 -11.69 9.19 -3.54
C LEU A 21 -12.05 10.47 -2.77
N LEU A 22 -11.87 10.48 -1.45
CA LEU A 22 -12.09 11.67 -0.61
C LEU A 22 -11.11 12.82 -0.96
N LEU A 23 -9.83 12.51 -1.20
CA LEU A 23 -8.84 13.50 -1.65
C LEU A 23 -9.12 13.98 -3.07
N PHE A 24 -9.63 13.11 -3.96
CA PHE A 24 -10.06 13.47 -5.32
C PHE A 24 -11.24 14.46 -5.31
N GLN A 25 -12.23 14.22 -4.45
CA GLN A 25 -13.36 15.12 -4.25
C GLN A 25 -12.89 16.49 -3.75
N LYS A 26 -11.91 16.51 -2.82
CA LYS A 26 -11.35 17.75 -2.27
C LYS A 26 -10.48 18.51 -3.29
N LYS A 27 -9.77 17.80 -4.18
CA LYS A 27 -8.93 18.37 -5.26
C LYS A 27 -9.74 19.13 -6.32
N TYR A 28 -11.02 18.80 -6.50
CA TYR A 28 -11.92 19.57 -7.37
C TYR A 28 -12.34 20.91 -6.77
N ALA A 29 -12.19 21.10 -5.46
CA ALA A 29 -12.62 22.31 -4.75
C ALA A 29 -11.51 23.36 -4.58
N GLU A 30 -10.24 22.98 -4.49
CA GLU A 30 -9.15 23.91 -4.15
C GLU A 30 -7.95 23.77 -5.11
N ARG A 31 -7.87 24.68 -6.10
CA ARG A 31 -6.62 24.99 -6.81
C ARG A 31 -5.62 25.49 -5.76
N ASN A 32 -4.38 24.97 -5.78
CA ASN A 32 -3.16 25.42 -5.06
C ASN A 32 -2.76 24.65 -3.78
N ILE A 33 -2.44 23.36 -3.88
CA ILE A 33 -1.48 22.75 -2.94
C ILE A 33 -0.26 22.26 -3.74
N PRO A 34 0.90 22.92 -3.69
CA PRO A 34 2.08 22.57 -4.48
C PRO A 34 2.81 21.28 -4.03
N SER A 35 2.30 20.57 -3.01
CA SER A 35 2.99 19.43 -2.37
C SER A 35 2.34 18.05 -2.60
N TYR A 36 1.37 17.93 -3.51
CA TYR A 36 0.68 16.66 -3.78
C TYR A 36 1.61 15.51 -4.19
N PRO A 37 2.60 15.69 -5.08
CA PRO A 37 3.52 14.61 -5.44
C PRO A 37 4.24 14.01 -4.23
N ALA A 38 4.77 14.86 -3.35
CA ALA A 38 5.50 14.44 -2.15
C ALA A 38 4.59 13.72 -1.13
N PHE A 39 3.32 14.10 -1.06
CA PHE A 39 2.35 13.42 -0.20
C PHE A 39 2.06 12.00 -0.73
N PHE A 40 1.88 11.83 -2.04
CA PHE A 40 1.63 10.52 -2.65
C PHE A 40 2.84 9.59 -2.56
N THR A 41 4.06 10.10 -2.75
CA THR A 41 5.27 9.29 -2.54
C THR A 41 5.40 8.84 -1.08
N THR A 42 5.11 9.73 -0.13
CA THR A 42 5.13 9.40 1.31
C THR A 42 4.09 8.34 1.67
N LEU A 43 2.88 8.42 1.11
CA LEU A 43 1.87 7.36 1.26
C LEU A 43 2.32 6.02 0.67
N GLY A 44 2.99 6.03 -0.49
CA GLY A 44 3.58 4.82 -1.07
C GLY A 44 4.65 4.19 -0.18
N ILE A 45 5.51 5.02 0.42
CA ILE A 45 6.51 4.58 1.40
C ILE A 45 5.83 3.97 2.63
N LEU A 46 4.79 4.60 3.16
CA LEU A 46 4.02 4.10 4.29
C LEU A 46 3.40 2.73 3.98
N GLY A 47 2.78 2.57 2.82
CA GLY A 47 2.24 1.28 2.37
C GLY A 47 3.32 0.21 2.17
N THR A 48 4.53 0.62 1.78
CA THR A 48 5.70 -0.30 1.70
C THR A 48 6.07 -0.85 3.07
N PHE A 49 6.18 0.02 4.07
CA PHE A 49 6.44 -0.39 5.44
C PHE A 49 5.34 -1.31 5.98
N LEU A 50 4.07 -0.97 5.75
CA LEU A 50 2.95 -1.82 6.18
C LEU A 50 2.98 -3.21 5.52
N GLY A 51 3.28 -3.30 4.23
CA GLY A 51 3.39 -4.59 3.53
C GLY A 51 4.51 -5.46 4.06
N ILE A 52 5.70 -4.87 4.31
CA ILE A 52 6.84 -5.58 4.88
C ILE A 52 6.56 -6.00 6.32
N SER A 53 6.05 -5.09 7.16
CA SER A 53 5.67 -5.39 8.54
C SER A 53 4.64 -6.50 8.62
N TYR A 54 3.66 -6.53 7.71
CA TYR A 54 2.69 -7.61 7.62
C TYR A 54 3.34 -8.94 7.23
N GLY A 55 4.23 -8.95 6.23
CA GLY A 55 4.96 -10.16 5.84
C GLY A 55 5.83 -10.73 6.97
N LEU A 56 6.44 -9.84 7.77
CA LEU A 56 7.24 -10.21 8.94
C LEU A 56 6.39 -10.65 10.14
N TRP A 57 5.16 -10.14 10.29
CA TRP A 57 4.27 -10.51 11.40
C TRP A 57 3.98 -12.01 11.43
N PHE A 58 3.87 -12.64 10.25
CA PHE A 58 3.63 -14.08 10.11
C PHE A 58 4.92 -14.87 9.85
N PHE A 59 6.08 -14.23 9.88
CA PHE A 59 7.35 -14.89 9.60
C PHE A 59 7.91 -15.55 10.85
N ASP A 60 7.97 -16.88 10.83
CA ASP A 60 8.68 -17.67 11.83
C ASP A 60 10.10 -18.03 11.31
N PRO A 61 11.17 -17.52 11.94
CA PRO A 61 12.55 -17.82 11.57
C PRO A 61 12.96 -19.27 11.84
N SER A 62 12.24 -19.99 12.71
CA SER A 62 12.48 -21.41 12.97
C SER A 62 11.92 -22.33 11.89
N ASN A 63 11.04 -21.82 11.03
CA ASN A 63 10.37 -22.59 9.97
C ASN A 63 10.29 -21.79 8.65
N VAL A 64 11.45 -21.39 8.13
CA VAL A 64 11.58 -20.49 6.97
C VAL A 64 10.82 -20.98 5.74
N GLU A 65 10.82 -22.28 5.43
CA GLU A 65 10.09 -22.82 4.27
C GLU A 65 8.58 -22.55 4.35
N LYS A 66 7.99 -22.61 5.55
CA LYS A 66 6.56 -22.32 5.77
C LYS A 66 6.28 -20.81 5.82
N SER A 67 7.26 -20.03 6.28
CA SER A 67 7.17 -18.57 6.41
C SER A 67 7.44 -17.81 5.11
N PHE A 68 8.14 -18.45 4.16
CA PHE A 68 8.55 -17.86 2.90
C PHE A 68 7.37 -17.31 2.07
N PRO A 69 6.24 -18.03 1.89
CA PRO A 69 5.11 -17.52 1.12
C PRO A 69 4.47 -16.27 1.75
N ALA A 70 4.39 -16.21 3.08
CA ALA A 70 3.82 -15.06 3.79
C ALA A 70 4.70 -13.81 3.63
N LEU A 71 6.02 -13.97 3.76
CA LEU A 71 6.98 -12.90 3.52
C LEU A 71 6.93 -12.40 2.07
N LEU A 72 6.86 -13.32 1.10
CA LEU A 72 6.76 -12.98 -0.32
C LEU A 72 5.46 -12.22 -0.63
N SER A 73 4.35 -12.58 0.03
CA SER A 73 3.07 -11.88 -0.09
C SER A 73 3.12 -10.46 0.49
N GLY A 74 3.74 -10.29 1.67
CA GLY A 74 3.99 -8.98 2.27
C GLY A 74 4.87 -8.10 1.38
N LEU A 75 5.95 -8.66 0.84
CA LEU A 75 6.86 -7.97 -0.08
C LEU A 75 6.17 -7.58 -1.39
N LYS A 76 5.35 -8.47 -1.96
CA LYS A 76 4.53 -8.16 -3.14
C LYS A 76 3.60 -6.99 -2.87
N THR A 77 2.96 -6.96 -1.71
CA THR A 77 2.06 -5.86 -1.30
C THR A 77 2.83 -4.55 -1.15
N ALA A 78 4.01 -4.61 -0.53
CA ALA A 78 4.89 -3.46 -0.38
C ALA A 78 5.33 -2.86 -1.73
N PHE A 79 5.65 -3.72 -2.70
CA PHE A 79 6.00 -3.30 -4.07
C PHE A 79 4.84 -2.60 -4.78
N TRP A 80 3.62 -3.14 -4.69
CA TRP A 80 2.45 -2.50 -5.31
C TRP A 80 2.12 -1.16 -4.65
N ALA A 81 2.27 -1.05 -3.34
CA ALA A 81 2.04 0.20 -2.62
C ALA A 81 2.99 1.32 -3.07
N SER A 82 4.29 1.03 -3.23
CA SER A 82 5.26 2.02 -3.73
C SER A 82 5.00 2.39 -5.19
N LEU A 83 4.69 1.42 -6.04
CA LEU A 83 4.38 1.65 -7.45
C LEU A 83 3.18 2.58 -7.61
N LEU A 84 2.13 2.37 -6.82
CA LEU A 84 0.95 3.25 -6.81
C LEU A 84 1.30 4.65 -6.31
N GLY A 85 2.01 4.77 -5.18
CA GLY A 85 2.40 6.07 -4.62
C GLY A 85 3.23 6.93 -5.58
N ILE A 86 4.19 6.31 -6.28
CA ILE A 86 5.01 6.98 -7.29
C ILE A 86 4.19 7.31 -8.54
N SER A 87 3.36 6.38 -9.02
CA SER A 87 2.51 6.60 -10.19
C SER A 87 1.55 7.78 -9.97
N PHE A 88 0.97 7.89 -8.76
CA PHE A 88 0.13 9.03 -8.39
C PHE A 88 0.92 10.33 -8.30
N ALA A 89 2.14 10.30 -7.76
CA ALA A 89 3.00 11.48 -7.72
C ALA A 89 3.43 11.99 -9.11
N LEU A 90 3.46 11.11 -10.12
CA LEU A 90 3.78 11.49 -11.50
C LEU A 90 2.58 12.05 -12.25
N ILE A 91 1.37 11.59 -11.94
CA ILE A 91 0.12 12.03 -12.61
C ILE A 91 -0.40 13.35 -12.04
N PHE A 92 -0.09 13.67 -10.78
CA PHE A 92 -0.71 14.75 -10.01
C PHE A 92 0.26 15.74 -9.40
#